data_AF-A0A1G1A4J0-F1
#
_entry.id   AF-A0A1G1A4J0-F1
#
_cell.length_a   1.000
_cell.length_b   1.000
_cell.length_c   1.000
_cell.angle_alpha   90.00
_cell.angle_beta   90.00
_cell.angle_gamma   90.00
#
_symmetry.space_group_name_H-M   'P 1'
#
loop_
_entity.id
_entity.type
_entity.pdbx_description
1 polymer ?
#
loop_
_entity_poly.entity_id
_entity_poly.type
_entity_poly.pdbx_seq_one_letter_code
_entity_poly.pdbx_strand_id
1 'polypeptide(L)'
;MNKVISIFLALTSLLCFWLSGIQSGRVVGLRADYRLNSALPIDNAPPLIAFTTVALGGFSTLIADVLWFRVTALQEEGRYVELVQLSDWITKLEPRCGEIWAFHAWNMAYNVSVIMPYPEDRWRWVRKGIELLRDEGIRYNPGDQQVYRELGWLFLNKVGGKTDETHQYYKDRWAEEMTALLGGGYPDYRKLEQQPVTVKRMAEEYKLRLEVMRRIDEEYGPLDWRLPQSHAVYWAVKGRDRCWDEKVLPCERMILQAVKESFVRGRMIHGTDGRYHLVPATELFEKIMKAHDTAQKKYPLETYFIHSKAGFMKDAVRVFNDAGRQSEARALFNQLVSEIPESMKERNFEVFINTGGK
;
A
#
# COMPACT_ATOMS: atom_id res chain seq x y z
N MET A 1 5.95 -56.33 -14.93
CA MET A 1 7.07 -55.42 -14.58
C MET A 1 8.03 -56.19 -13.69
N ASN A 2 9.31 -56.26 -14.04
CA ASN A 2 10.27 -57.13 -13.35
C ASN A 2 10.58 -56.56 -11.95
N LYS A 3 10.43 -57.34 -10.86
CA LYS A 3 10.58 -56.84 -9.47
C LYS A 3 11.92 -56.13 -9.25
N VAL A 4 12.98 -56.59 -9.91
CA VAL A 4 14.32 -55.98 -9.89
C VAL A 4 14.31 -54.56 -10.48
N ILE A 5 13.59 -54.33 -11.57
CA ILE A 5 13.45 -53.01 -12.20
C ILE A 5 12.68 -52.06 -11.26
N SER A 6 11.60 -52.54 -10.63
CA SER A 6 10.83 -51.73 -9.68
C SER A 6 11.64 -51.34 -8.44
N ILE A 7 12.46 -52.26 -7.90
CA ILE A 7 13.35 -51.98 -6.77
C ILE A 7 14.43 -50.97 -7.17
N PHE A 8 15.04 -51.14 -8.34
CA PHE A 8 16.05 -50.21 -8.84
C PHE A 8 15.47 -48.80 -9.01
N LEU A 9 14.30 -48.66 -9.65
CA LEU A 9 13.62 -47.37 -9.79
C LEU A 9 13.28 -46.71 -8.45
N ALA A 10 12.84 -47.48 -7.46
CA ALA A 10 12.55 -46.97 -6.12
C ALA A 10 13.81 -46.45 -5.42
N LEU A 11 14.92 -47.19 -5.50
CA LEU A 11 16.21 -46.79 -4.93
C LEU A 11 16.79 -45.56 -5.63
N THR A 12 16.70 -45.48 -6.97
CA THR A 12 17.12 -44.30 -7.73
C THR A 12 16.26 -43.09 -7.36
N SER A 13 14.94 -43.24 -7.22
CA SER A 13 14.06 -42.16 -6.79
C SER A 13 14.42 -41.65 -5.39
N LEU A 14 14.64 -42.56 -4.42
CA LEU A 14 15.10 -42.21 -3.08
C LEU A 14 16.44 -41.46 -3.10
N LEU A 15 17.39 -41.90 -3.92
CA LEU A 15 18.68 -41.23 -4.09
C LEU A 15 18.52 -39.83 -4.68
N CYS A 16 17.69 -39.66 -5.71
CA CYS A 16 17.39 -38.35 -6.30
C CYS A 16 16.74 -37.41 -5.29
N PHE A 17 15.80 -37.87 -4.47
CA PHE A 17 15.20 -37.08 -3.38
C PHE A 17 16.25 -36.68 -2.33
N TRP A 18 17.13 -37.59 -1.94
CA TRP A 18 18.18 -37.32 -0.97
C TRP A 18 19.21 -36.29 -1.49
N LEU A 19 19.69 -36.45 -2.73
CA LEU A 19 20.60 -35.50 -3.37
C LEU A 19 19.96 -34.14 -3.58
N SER A 20 18.67 -34.10 -3.96
CA SER A 20 17.88 -32.86 -4.07
C SER A 20 17.79 -32.14 -2.72
N GLY A 21 17.54 -32.88 -1.63
CA GLY A 21 17.52 -32.33 -0.27
C GLY A 21 18.84 -31.66 0.13
N ILE A 22 19.98 -32.30 -0.17
CA ILE A 22 21.32 -31.75 0.11
C ILE A 22 21.58 -30.47 -0.69
N GLN A 23 21.23 -30.45 -1.98
CA GLN A 23 21.43 -29.26 -2.82
C GLN A 23 20.47 -28.12 -2.47
N SER A 24 19.25 -28.44 -2.00
CA SER A 24 18.22 -27.46 -1.64
C SER A 24 18.73 -26.45 -0.62
N GLY A 25 19.43 -26.90 0.44
CA GLY A 25 19.97 -26.00 1.46
C GLY A 25 20.95 -24.97 0.89
N ARG A 26 21.84 -25.39 -0.03
CA ARG A 26 22.79 -24.49 -0.71
C ARG A 26 22.07 -23.49 -1.61
N VAL A 27 21.08 -23.94 -2.38
CA VAL A 27 20.28 -23.06 -3.26
C VAL A 27 19.48 -22.06 -2.44
N VAL A 28 18.89 -22.47 -1.31
CA VAL A 28 18.17 -21.57 -0.39
C VAL A 28 19.12 -20.52 0.21
N GLY A 29 20.32 -20.93 0.64
CA GLY A 29 21.36 -20.02 1.14
C GLY A 29 21.76 -18.98 0.10
N LEU A 30 22.09 -19.41 -1.12
CA LEU A 30 22.41 -18.51 -2.23
C LEU A 30 21.26 -17.55 -2.53
N ARG A 31 20.01 -18.02 -2.56
CA ARG A 31 18.87 -17.14 -2.75
C ARG A 31 18.63 -16.18 -1.59
N ALA A 32 19.09 -16.48 -0.37
CA ALA A 32 19.04 -15.53 0.74
C ALA A 32 20.15 -14.48 0.62
N ASP A 33 21.38 -14.89 0.28
CA ASP A 33 22.56 -14.03 0.16
C ASP A 33 22.40 -13.01 -0.98
N TYR A 34 22.00 -13.50 -2.15
CA TYR A 34 21.65 -12.64 -3.29
C TYR A 34 20.27 -11.99 -3.13
N ARG A 35 19.61 -12.22 -2.00
CA ARG A 35 18.25 -11.82 -1.64
C ARG A 35 17.14 -12.39 -2.56
N LEU A 36 17.44 -13.19 -3.59
CA LEU A 36 16.53 -13.67 -4.65
C LEU A 36 15.21 -14.32 -4.15
N ASN A 37 15.14 -14.63 -2.86
CA ASN A 37 13.91 -14.97 -2.19
C ASN A 37 13.09 -13.72 -1.83
N SER A 38 11.86 -13.64 -2.36
CA SER A 38 10.84 -12.70 -1.86
C SER A 38 10.49 -12.91 -0.37
N ALA A 39 10.88 -14.04 0.24
CA ALA A 39 11.04 -14.18 1.69
C ALA A 39 11.94 -15.35 2.16
N LEU A 40 12.47 -15.20 3.38
CA LEU A 40 13.17 -16.24 4.14
C LEU A 40 12.30 -17.50 4.36
N PRO A 41 12.91 -18.69 4.58
CA PRO A 41 12.19 -19.88 5.05
C PRO A 41 11.25 -19.51 6.20
N ILE A 42 10.03 -20.07 6.20
CA ILE A 42 9.03 -19.72 7.22
C ILE A 42 9.44 -20.38 8.54
N ASP A 43 10.22 -19.68 9.35
CA ASP A 43 10.52 -20.10 10.72
C ASP A 43 9.22 -20.11 11.52
N ASN A 44 8.90 -21.25 12.13
CA ASN A 44 7.64 -21.49 12.85
C ASN A 44 6.39 -21.19 12.00
N ALA A 45 6.34 -21.73 10.78
CA ALA A 45 5.10 -21.76 10.01
C ALA A 45 3.97 -22.36 10.88
N PRO A 46 2.77 -21.75 10.92
CA PRO A 46 1.60 -22.40 11.50
C PRO A 46 1.49 -23.84 10.99
N PRO A 47 1.08 -24.82 11.82
CA PRO A 47 1.04 -26.24 11.42
C PRO A 47 0.31 -26.49 10.10
N LEU A 48 -0.73 -25.69 9.83
CA LEU A 48 -1.47 -25.75 8.57
C LEU A 48 -0.63 -25.32 7.35
N ILE A 49 0.20 -24.29 7.47
CA ILE A 49 1.09 -23.83 6.39
C ILE A 49 2.25 -24.80 6.18
N ALA A 50 2.79 -25.36 7.27
CA ALA A 50 3.77 -26.44 7.18
C ALA A 50 3.16 -27.68 6.49
N PHE A 51 1.92 -28.03 6.83
CA PHE A 51 1.20 -29.12 6.18
C PHE A 51 0.94 -28.85 4.69
N THR A 52 0.45 -27.66 4.31
CA THR A 52 0.20 -27.34 2.89
C THR A 52 1.48 -27.24 2.07
N THR A 53 2.53 -26.64 2.61
CA THR A 53 3.78 -26.39 1.88
C THR A 53 4.70 -27.62 1.82
N VAL A 54 4.73 -28.44 2.88
CA VAL A 54 5.67 -29.58 3.01
C VAL A 54 4.98 -30.92 2.77
N ALA A 55 3.76 -31.14 3.28
CA ALA A 55 3.10 -32.45 3.21
C ALA A 55 2.34 -32.67 1.91
N LEU A 56 1.70 -31.64 1.35
CA LEU A 56 0.94 -31.77 0.10
C LEU A 56 1.83 -31.67 -1.16
N GLY A 57 3.02 -31.08 -1.05
CA GLY A 57 3.93 -30.91 -2.19
C GLY A 57 3.20 -30.30 -3.40
N GLY A 58 3.31 -30.93 -4.57
CA GLY A 58 2.63 -30.48 -5.80
C GLY A 58 1.09 -30.59 -5.78
N PHE A 59 0.49 -31.33 -4.84
CA PHE A 59 -0.97 -31.38 -4.70
C PHE A 59 -1.55 -30.09 -4.11
N SER A 60 -0.74 -29.29 -3.42
CA SER A 60 -1.17 -27.96 -2.93
C SER A 60 -1.65 -27.06 -4.06
N THR A 61 -0.95 -27.09 -5.21
CA THR A 61 -1.32 -26.35 -6.42
C THR A 61 -2.66 -26.83 -6.99
N LEU A 62 -2.89 -28.14 -7.07
CA LEU A 62 -4.18 -28.68 -7.57
C LEU A 62 -5.36 -28.30 -6.68
N ILE A 63 -5.17 -28.30 -5.36
CA ILE A 63 -6.21 -27.89 -4.42
C ILE A 63 -6.47 -26.39 -4.55
N ALA A 64 -5.41 -25.58 -4.69
CA ALA A 64 -5.54 -24.15 -4.95
C ALA A 64 -6.35 -23.88 -6.23
N ASP A 65 -6.05 -24.58 -7.33
CA ASP A 65 -6.77 -24.45 -8.60
C ASP A 65 -8.27 -24.76 -8.44
N VAL A 66 -8.63 -25.83 -7.71
CA VAL A 66 -10.03 -26.18 -7.43
C VAL A 66 -10.72 -25.08 -6.61
N LEU A 67 -10.05 -24.55 -5.59
CA LEU A 67 -10.58 -23.45 -4.80
C LEU A 67 -10.74 -22.17 -5.63
N TRP A 68 -9.82 -21.91 -6.57
CA TRP A 68 -9.91 -20.80 -7.51
C TRP A 68 -11.11 -20.93 -8.44
N PHE A 69 -11.39 -22.11 -8.99
CA PHE A 69 -12.62 -22.33 -9.76
C PHE A 69 -13.86 -21.99 -8.94
N ARG A 70 -13.88 -22.35 -7.64
CA ARG A 70 -15.00 -22.00 -6.75
C ARG A 70 -15.07 -20.50 -6.49
N VAL A 71 -13.94 -19.83 -6.28
CA VAL A 71 -13.85 -18.37 -6.10
C VAL A 71 -14.40 -17.64 -7.33
N THR A 72 -14.01 -18.06 -8.53
CA THR A 72 -14.50 -17.47 -9.79
C THR A 72 -16.02 -17.60 -9.91
N ALA A 73 -16.56 -18.80 -9.67
CA ALA A 73 -18.01 -19.01 -9.69
C ALA A 73 -18.75 -18.14 -8.65
N LEU A 74 -18.23 -18.07 -7.41
CA LEU A 74 -18.80 -17.22 -6.36
C LEU A 74 -18.77 -15.73 -6.72
N GLN A 75 -17.72 -15.29 -7.42
CA GLN A 75 -17.59 -13.91 -7.89
C GLN A 75 -18.61 -13.59 -8.98
N GLU A 76 -18.81 -14.49 -9.95
CA GLU A 76 -19.84 -14.38 -10.99
C GLU A 76 -21.25 -14.37 -10.38
N GLU A 77 -21.49 -15.17 -9.32
CA GLU A 77 -22.74 -15.20 -8.57
C GLU A 77 -22.93 -13.99 -7.61
N GLY A 78 -21.92 -13.13 -7.45
CA GLY A 78 -21.95 -12.00 -6.50
C GLY A 78 -21.92 -12.40 -5.01
N ARG A 79 -21.56 -13.65 -4.69
CA ARG A 79 -21.56 -14.22 -3.33
C ARG A 79 -20.24 -13.97 -2.60
N TYR A 80 -19.93 -12.69 -2.40
CA TYR A 80 -18.64 -12.26 -1.86
C TYR A 80 -18.37 -12.71 -0.41
N VAL A 81 -19.41 -12.86 0.42
CA VAL A 81 -19.27 -13.33 1.81
C VAL A 81 -18.76 -14.77 1.85
N GLU A 82 -19.17 -15.62 0.91
CA GLU A 82 -18.68 -16.98 0.80
C GLU A 82 -17.29 -17.04 0.18
N LEU A 83 -17.01 -16.16 -0.79
CA LEU A 83 -15.69 -16.02 -1.39
C LEU A 83 -14.62 -15.76 -0.33
N VAL A 84 -14.88 -14.84 0.60
CA VAL A 84 -13.91 -14.51 1.67
C VAL A 84 -13.75 -15.62 2.71
N GLN A 85 -14.64 -16.62 2.78
CA GLN A 85 -14.40 -17.81 3.62
C GLN A 85 -13.30 -18.71 3.04
N LEU A 86 -13.11 -18.67 1.71
CA LEU A 86 -12.07 -19.44 1.03
C LEU A 86 -10.70 -18.75 1.08
N SER A 87 -10.65 -17.44 1.36
CA SER A 87 -9.40 -16.68 1.31
C SER A 87 -8.33 -17.22 2.26
N ASP A 88 -8.72 -17.65 3.45
CA ASP A 88 -7.79 -18.20 4.45
C ASP A 88 -7.09 -19.47 3.94
N TRP A 89 -7.84 -20.37 3.27
CA TRP A 89 -7.27 -21.58 2.70
C TRP A 89 -6.36 -21.27 1.51
N ILE A 90 -6.82 -20.43 0.58
CA ILE A 90 -6.07 -20.12 -0.64
C ILE A 90 -4.77 -19.38 -0.31
N THR A 91 -4.82 -18.37 0.55
CA THR A 91 -3.62 -17.64 0.98
C THR A 91 -2.60 -18.54 1.71
N LYS A 92 -3.06 -19.59 2.41
CA LYS A 92 -2.17 -20.58 3.06
C LYS A 92 -1.66 -21.67 2.11
N LEU A 93 -2.35 -21.93 1.01
CA LEU A 93 -1.91 -22.82 -0.06
C LEU A 93 -0.89 -22.13 -0.96
N GLU A 94 -1.04 -20.84 -1.19
CA GLU A 94 -0.18 -20.03 -2.07
C GLU A 94 0.40 -18.79 -1.36
N PRO A 95 1.12 -18.97 -0.22
CA PRO A 95 1.50 -17.84 0.64
C PRO A 95 2.49 -16.87 0.01
N ARG A 96 3.21 -17.30 -1.04
CA ARG A 96 4.26 -16.54 -1.72
C ARG A 96 3.78 -15.73 -2.94
N CYS A 97 2.47 -15.69 -3.19
CA CYS A 97 1.90 -14.92 -4.28
C CYS A 97 1.19 -13.67 -3.72
N GLY A 98 1.88 -12.51 -3.73
CA GLY A 98 1.33 -11.25 -3.21
C GLY A 98 0.02 -10.81 -3.88
N GLU A 99 -0.18 -11.19 -5.15
CA GLU A 99 -1.42 -10.93 -5.90
C GLU A 99 -2.65 -11.59 -5.26
N ILE A 100 -2.50 -12.79 -4.71
CA ILE A 100 -3.60 -13.52 -4.05
C ILE A 100 -4.03 -12.81 -2.77
N TRP A 101 -3.05 -12.37 -1.97
CA TRP A 101 -3.33 -11.55 -0.78
C TRP A 101 -4.04 -10.25 -1.16
N ALA A 102 -3.55 -9.56 -2.20
CA ALA A 102 -4.16 -8.35 -2.73
C ALA A 102 -5.60 -8.58 -3.20
N PHE A 103 -5.85 -9.65 -3.96
CA PHE A 103 -7.16 -10.01 -4.47
C PHE A 103 -8.18 -10.21 -3.34
N HIS A 104 -7.82 -10.97 -2.30
CA HIS A 104 -8.73 -11.21 -1.19
C HIS A 104 -8.93 -9.98 -0.32
N ALA A 105 -7.88 -9.20 -0.07
CA ALA A 105 -8.00 -7.93 0.65
C ALA A 105 -8.89 -6.93 -0.09
N TRP A 106 -8.77 -6.89 -1.43
CA TRP A 106 -9.61 -6.06 -2.29
C TRP A 106 -11.07 -6.53 -2.23
N ASN A 107 -11.34 -7.84 -2.30
CA ASN A 107 -12.71 -8.35 -2.17
C ASN A 107 -13.34 -7.99 -0.81
N MET A 108 -12.59 -8.11 0.29
CA MET A 108 -13.06 -7.69 1.61
C MET A 108 -13.37 -6.18 1.62
N ALA A 109 -12.42 -5.36 1.16
CA ALA A 109 -12.51 -3.92 1.26
C ALA A 109 -13.48 -3.30 0.24
N TYR A 110 -13.68 -3.85 -0.95
CA TYR A 110 -14.50 -3.25 -2.00
C TYR A 110 -15.82 -3.97 -2.25
N ASN A 111 -15.84 -5.30 -2.25
CA ASN A 111 -17.05 -6.05 -2.59
C ASN A 111 -17.88 -6.35 -1.35
N VAL A 112 -17.27 -6.98 -0.33
CA VAL A 112 -17.97 -7.36 0.90
C VAL A 112 -18.37 -6.12 1.69
N SER A 113 -17.50 -5.10 1.80
CA SER A 113 -17.88 -3.90 2.53
C SER A 113 -19.09 -3.20 1.90
N VAL A 114 -19.22 -3.13 0.58
CA VAL A 114 -20.29 -2.35 -0.07
C VAL A 114 -21.67 -2.97 0.11
N ILE A 115 -21.74 -4.29 0.28
CA ILE A 115 -23.02 -4.99 0.55
C ILE A 115 -23.45 -4.92 2.02
N MET A 116 -22.60 -4.43 2.93
CA MET A 116 -22.98 -4.29 4.33
C MET A 116 -23.91 -3.08 4.53
N PRO A 117 -24.99 -3.23 5.32
CA PRO A 117 -26.00 -2.19 5.47
C PRO A 117 -25.52 -1.01 6.33
N TYR A 118 -24.65 -1.25 7.31
CA TYR A 118 -24.25 -0.26 8.30
C TYR A 118 -22.79 0.17 8.14
N PRO A 119 -22.46 1.49 8.22
CA PRO A 119 -21.09 2.01 8.07
C PRO A 119 -20.05 1.32 8.94
N GLU A 120 -20.40 0.93 10.17
CA GLU A 120 -19.53 0.20 11.09
C GLU A 120 -19.14 -1.18 10.57
N ASP A 121 -20.07 -1.91 9.95
CA ASP A 121 -19.81 -3.22 9.38
C ASP A 121 -19.00 -3.10 8.09
N ARG A 122 -19.30 -2.07 7.27
CA ARG A 122 -18.46 -1.74 6.11
C ARG A 122 -17.02 -1.47 6.55
N TRP A 123 -16.84 -0.64 7.58
CA TRP A 123 -15.51 -0.31 8.13
C TRP A 123 -14.78 -1.53 8.67
N ARG A 124 -15.48 -2.44 9.37
CA ARG A 124 -14.90 -3.72 9.83
C ARG A 124 -14.31 -4.51 8.66
N TRP A 125 -15.00 -4.60 7.53
CA TRP A 125 -14.49 -5.30 6.34
C TRP A 125 -13.34 -4.57 5.64
N VAL A 126 -13.39 -3.23 5.56
CA VAL A 126 -12.24 -2.44 5.07
C VAL A 126 -11.00 -2.68 5.94
N ARG A 127 -11.18 -2.66 7.27
CA ARG A 127 -10.12 -2.98 8.23
C ARG A 127 -9.60 -4.40 8.07
N LYS A 128 -10.46 -5.38 7.82
CA LYS A 128 -10.03 -6.77 7.57
C LYS A 128 -9.16 -6.89 6.32
N GLY A 129 -9.47 -6.16 5.25
CA GLY A 129 -8.59 -6.09 4.07
C GLY A 129 -7.22 -5.47 4.38
N ILE A 130 -7.20 -4.39 5.17
CA ILE A 130 -5.96 -3.75 5.64
C ILE A 130 -5.13 -4.72 6.51
N GLU A 131 -5.78 -5.36 7.49
CA GLU A 131 -5.16 -6.33 8.41
C GLU A 131 -4.61 -7.54 7.64
N LEU A 132 -5.34 -8.07 6.66
CA LEU A 132 -4.90 -9.21 5.84
C LEU A 132 -3.57 -8.91 5.12
N LEU A 133 -3.45 -7.76 4.46
CA LEU A 133 -2.20 -7.38 3.79
C LEU A 133 -1.10 -7.05 4.78
N ARG A 134 -1.42 -6.25 5.80
CA ARG A 134 -0.45 -5.70 6.74
C ARG A 134 0.16 -6.76 7.65
N ASP A 135 -0.67 -7.65 8.17
CA ASP A 135 -0.29 -8.58 9.23
C ASP A 135 0.14 -9.94 8.68
N GLU A 136 -0.44 -10.38 7.55
CA GLU A 136 -0.16 -11.69 6.95
C GLU A 136 0.50 -11.57 5.57
N GLY A 137 -0.06 -10.79 4.65
CA GLY A 137 0.49 -10.62 3.29
C GLY A 137 1.95 -10.20 3.29
N ILE A 138 2.31 -9.17 4.06
CA ILE A 138 3.69 -8.69 4.23
C ILE A 138 4.56 -9.74 4.92
N ARG A 139 4.02 -10.50 5.88
CA ARG A 139 4.77 -11.54 6.59
C ARG A 139 5.26 -12.62 5.63
N TYR A 140 4.41 -13.05 4.69
CA TYR A 140 4.75 -14.08 3.71
C TYR A 140 5.42 -13.53 2.44
N ASN A 141 5.26 -12.24 2.15
CA ASN A 141 5.80 -11.56 0.96
C ASN A 141 6.54 -10.25 1.29
N PRO A 142 7.55 -10.25 2.18
CA PRO A 142 8.19 -9.04 2.67
C PRO A 142 8.95 -8.26 1.61
N GLY A 143 9.37 -8.89 0.51
CA GLY A 143 10.03 -8.26 -0.64
C GLY A 143 9.12 -7.96 -1.82
N ASP A 144 7.83 -8.30 -1.74
CA ASP A 144 6.88 -8.04 -2.83
C ASP A 144 6.24 -6.66 -2.66
N GLN A 145 6.68 -5.70 -3.49
CA GLN A 145 6.17 -4.34 -3.51
C GLN A 145 4.65 -4.27 -3.70
N GLN A 146 4.04 -5.24 -4.40
CA GLN A 146 2.63 -5.20 -4.74
C GLN A 146 1.77 -5.21 -3.48
N VAL A 147 2.13 -6.02 -2.48
CA VAL A 147 1.41 -6.08 -1.20
C VAL A 147 1.43 -4.73 -0.49
N TYR A 148 2.59 -4.07 -0.44
CA TYR A 148 2.73 -2.73 0.14
C TYR A 148 1.95 -1.68 -0.66
N ARG A 149 1.96 -1.78 -1.99
CA ARG A 149 1.22 -0.88 -2.86
C ARG A 149 -0.27 -0.99 -2.69
N GLU A 150 -0.80 -2.21 -2.66
CA GLU A 150 -2.23 -2.44 -2.48
C GLU A 150 -2.68 -2.03 -1.07
N LEU A 151 -1.85 -2.23 -0.05
CA LEU A 151 -2.10 -1.70 1.29
C LEU A 151 -2.14 -0.16 1.28
N GLY A 152 -1.18 0.49 0.64
CA GLY A 152 -1.19 1.94 0.45
C GLY A 152 -2.40 2.43 -0.36
N TRP A 153 -2.83 1.67 -1.36
CA TRP A 153 -4.01 1.97 -2.18
C TRP A 153 -5.31 1.86 -1.37
N LEU A 154 -5.45 0.88 -0.48
CA LEU A 154 -6.59 0.82 0.45
C LEU A 154 -6.67 2.11 1.28
N PHE A 155 -5.56 2.57 1.83
CA PHE A 155 -5.54 3.84 2.56
C PHE A 155 -5.87 5.03 1.67
N LEU A 156 -5.21 5.16 0.51
CA LEU A 156 -5.36 6.34 -0.34
C LEU A 156 -6.73 6.42 -1.02
N ASN A 157 -7.19 5.31 -1.60
CA ASN A 157 -8.40 5.26 -2.42
C ASN A 157 -9.64 4.86 -1.61
N LYS A 158 -9.60 3.74 -0.87
CA LYS A 158 -10.79 3.26 -0.16
C LYS A 158 -11.12 4.11 1.07
N VAL A 159 -10.12 4.41 1.90
CA VAL A 159 -10.31 5.20 3.13
C VAL A 159 -10.23 6.70 2.83
N GLY A 160 -9.18 7.14 2.14
CA GLY A 160 -8.89 8.54 1.85
C GLY A 160 -9.73 9.16 0.73
N GLY A 161 -10.26 8.33 -0.18
CA GLY A 161 -11.03 8.76 -1.34
C GLY A 161 -12.40 9.34 -1.01
N LYS A 162 -13.16 9.65 -2.06
CA LYS A 162 -14.53 10.18 -1.98
C LYS A 162 -15.56 9.29 -2.70
N THR A 163 -15.13 8.15 -3.22
CA THR A 163 -15.94 7.29 -4.09
C THR A 163 -16.86 6.36 -3.31
N ASP A 164 -16.47 5.93 -2.10
CA ASP A 164 -17.33 5.15 -1.23
C ASP A 164 -18.33 6.07 -0.50
N GLU A 165 -19.62 5.78 -0.54
CA GLU A 165 -20.67 6.55 0.13
C GLU A 165 -20.39 6.82 1.62
N THR A 166 -19.75 5.85 2.29
CA THR A 166 -19.45 5.90 3.73
C THR A 166 -18.01 6.32 4.02
N HIS A 167 -17.29 6.88 3.05
CA HIS A 167 -15.88 7.24 3.19
C HIS A 167 -15.59 8.17 4.37
N GLN A 168 -16.53 9.06 4.74
CA GLN A 168 -16.34 9.98 5.88
C GLN A 168 -16.24 9.21 7.19
N TYR A 169 -17.11 8.22 7.38
CA TYR A 169 -17.09 7.35 8.55
C TYR A 169 -15.72 6.66 8.71
N TYR A 170 -15.14 6.15 7.61
CA TYR A 170 -13.82 5.52 7.66
C TYR A 170 -12.71 6.49 8.09
N LYS A 171 -12.74 7.73 7.56
CA LYS A 171 -11.77 8.78 7.92
C LYS A 171 -11.90 9.18 9.39
N ASP A 172 -13.12 9.35 9.88
CA ASP A 172 -13.37 9.73 11.26
C ASP A 172 -12.88 8.65 12.23
N ARG A 173 -13.27 7.38 12.00
CA ARG A 173 -12.80 6.24 12.81
C ARG A 173 -11.28 6.13 12.81
N TRP A 174 -10.65 6.24 11.63
CA TRP A 174 -9.19 6.17 11.53
C TRP A 174 -8.50 7.35 12.23
N ALA A 175 -9.02 8.57 12.06
CA ALA A 175 -8.48 9.76 12.69
C ALA A 175 -8.63 9.73 14.21
N GLU A 176 -9.74 9.23 14.75
CA GLU A 176 -9.95 9.00 16.18
C GLU A 176 -8.91 8.01 16.73
N GLU A 177 -8.72 6.87 16.06
CA GLU A 177 -7.73 5.86 16.46
C GLU A 177 -6.31 6.43 16.46
N MET A 178 -5.92 7.15 15.40
CA MET A 178 -4.60 7.75 15.29
C MET A 178 -4.40 8.90 16.26
N THR A 179 -5.44 9.71 16.54
CA THR A 179 -5.37 10.77 17.55
C THR A 179 -5.14 10.18 18.94
N ALA A 180 -5.85 9.10 19.29
CA ALA A 180 -5.66 8.40 20.56
C ALA A 180 -4.27 7.75 20.68
N LEU A 181 -3.72 7.26 19.57
CA LEU A 181 -2.41 6.60 19.54
C LEU A 181 -1.24 7.60 19.57
N LEU A 182 -1.34 8.70 18.82
CA LEU A 182 -0.23 9.62 18.54
C LEU A 182 -0.32 10.94 19.30
N GLY A 183 -1.47 11.23 19.93
CA GLY A 183 -1.73 12.50 20.61
C GLY A 183 -2.06 13.67 19.67
N GLY A 184 -2.35 13.41 18.41
CA GLY A 184 -2.70 14.42 17.40
C GLY A 184 -2.26 14.04 15.98
N GLY A 185 -2.36 15.00 15.06
CA GLY A 185 -1.93 14.84 13.66
C GLY A 185 -0.41 14.87 13.46
N TYR A 186 0.29 15.65 14.28
CA TYR A 186 1.73 15.87 14.16
C TYR A 186 2.41 15.32 15.42
N PRO A 187 2.84 14.05 15.40
CA PRO A 187 3.40 13.39 16.58
C PRO A 187 4.71 14.05 17.02
N ASP A 188 4.84 14.29 18.32
CA ASP A 188 6.14 14.60 18.92
C ASP A 188 6.92 13.29 19.09
N TYR A 189 7.82 13.03 18.13
CA TYR A 189 8.63 11.82 18.12
C TYR A 189 9.46 11.63 19.39
N ARG A 190 10.01 12.71 19.98
CA ARG A 190 10.82 12.62 21.21
C ARG A 190 9.96 12.21 22.40
N LYS A 191 8.75 12.78 22.48
CA LYS A 191 7.78 12.42 23.52
C LYS A 191 7.26 10.98 23.34
N LEU A 192 7.04 10.53 22.11
CA LEU A 192 6.61 9.16 21.82
C LEU A 192 7.71 8.14 22.14
N GLU A 193 8.98 8.43 21.83
CA GLU A 193 10.13 7.57 22.19
C GLU A 193 10.19 7.28 23.70
N GLN A 194 9.71 8.20 24.54
CA GLN A 194 9.63 8.06 25.99
C GLN A 194 8.40 7.27 26.48
N GLN A 195 7.54 6.79 25.58
CA GLN A 195 6.32 6.04 25.89
C GLN A 195 6.40 4.60 25.36
N PRO A 196 7.14 3.69 26.02
CA PRO A 196 7.44 2.36 25.48
C PRO A 196 6.19 1.51 25.22
N VAL A 197 5.12 1.67 26.01
CA VAL A 197 3.84 0.98 25.80
C VAL A 197 3.18 1.42 24.49
N THR A 198 3.10 2.74 24.26
CA THR A 198 2.57 3.31 23.02
C THR A 198 3.39 2.89 21.81
N VAL A 199 4.72 2.95 21.89
CA VAL A 199 5.62 2.54 20.80
C VAL A 199 5.49 1.06 20.48
N LYS A 200 5.42 0.20 21.51
CA LYS A 200 5.16 -1.23 21.33
C LYS A 200 3.84 -1.46 20.62
N ARG A 201 2.77 -0.78 21.07
CA ARG A 201 1.44 -0.85 20.46
C ARG A 201 1.44 -0.40 19.00
N MET A 202 2.11 0.71 18.67
CA MET A 202 2.29 1.17 17.29
C MET A 202 2.95 0.09 16.42
N ALA A 203 4.03 -0.51 16.91
CA ALA A 203 4.79 -1.51 16.17
C ALA A 203 4.06 -2.86 16.03
N GLU A 204 3.29 -3.27 17.05
CA GLU A 204 2.64 -4.58 17.08
C GLU A 204 1.23 -4.57 16.49
N GLU A 205 0.41 -3.58 16.80
CA GLU A 205 -0.99 -3.51 16.34
C GLU A 205 -1.14 -2.79 15.01
N TYR A 206 -0.38 -1.72 14.79
CA TYR A 206 -0.49 -0.89 13.59
C TYR A 206 0.66 -1.10 12.60
N LYS A 207 1.70 -1.83 13.02
CA LYS A 207 2.95 -2.04 12.27
C LYS A 207 3.62 -0.71 11.85
N LEU A 208 3.37 0.35 12.64
CA LEU A 208 3.95 1.67 12.48
C LEU A 208 5.24 1.78 13.30
N ARG A 209 6.31 2.16 12.63
CA ARG A 209 7.65 2.31 13.18
C ARG A 209 7.99 3.79 13.27
N LEU A 210 8.33 4.27 14.47
CA LEU A 210 8.62 5.69 14.73
C LEU A 210 9.74 6.21 13.83
N GLU A 211 10.80 5.42 13.63
CA GLU A 211 11.94 5.79 12.81
C GLU A 211 11.56 6.01 11.33
N VAL A 212 10.59 5.23 10.84
CA VAL A 212 10.09 5.35 9.46
C VAL A 212 9.17 6.56 9.33
N MET A 213 8.27 6.78 10.30
CA MET A 213 7.38 7.95 10.33
C MET A 213 8.20 9.25 10.36
N ARG A 214 9.20 9.34 11.25
CA ARG A 214 10.08 10.51 11.36
C ARG A 214 10.81 10.79 10.05
N ARG A 215 11.40 9.77 9.43
CA ARG A 215 12.08 9.91 8.13
C ARG A 215 11.12 10.41 7.03
N ILE A 216 9.88 9.94 7.03
CA ILE A 216 8.86 10.39 6.08
C ILE A 216 8.51 11.86 6.32
N ASP A 217 8.38 12.31 7.56
CA ASP A 217 8.12 13.73 7.86
C ASP A 217 9.31 14.63 7.51
N GLU A 218 10.54 14.14 7.71
CA GLU A 218 11.75 14.82 7.26
C GLU A 218 11.75 14.99 5.73
N GLU A 219 11.43 13.93 4.98
CA GLU A 219 11.49 13.90 3.52
C GLU A 219 10.30 14.62 2.85
N TYR A 220 9.08 14.40 3.32
CA TYR A 220 7.84 14.83 2.66
C TYR A 220 6.92 15.69 3.54
N GLY A 221 7.13 15.74 4.85
CA GLY A 221 6.19 16.32 5.82
C GLY A 221 6.52 17.73 6.32
N PRO A 222 5.90 18.18 7.43
CA PRO A 222 5.17 17.37 8.40
C PRO A 222 3.80 16.92 7.85
N LEU A 223 3.56 15.61 7.82
CA LEU A 223 2.28 15.03 7.41
C LEU A 223 1.34 14.91 8.61
N ASP A 224 0.03 15.03 8.36
CA ASP A 224 -0.99 14.76 9.38
C ASP A 224 -1.25 13.25 9.45
N TRP A 225 -0.68 12.57 10.44
CA TRP A 225 -0.75 11.12 10.61
C TRP A 225 -2.13 10.59 11.02
N ARG A 226 -3.12 11.47 11.25
CA ARG A 226 -4.53 11.07 11.35
C ARG A 226 -5.12 10.75 9.97
N LEU A 227 -4.50 11.22 8.89
CA LEU A 227 -5.05 11.14 7.56
C LEU A 227 -4.55 9.91 6.78
N PRO A 228 -5.42 9.24 5.99
CA PRO A 228 -5.06 8.02 5.29
C PRO A 228 -3.88 8.17 4.32
N GLN A 229 -3.73 9.32 3.65
CA GLN A 229 -2.65 9.55 2.71
C GLN A 229 -1.26 9.45 3.36
N SER A 230 -1.11 9.81 4.64
CA SER A 230 0.14 9.66 5.40
C SER A 230 0.52 8.18 5.55
N HIS A 231 -0.49 7.32 5.75
CA HIS A 231 -0.32 5.87 5.81
C HIS A 231 -0.06 5.26 4.44
N ALA A 232 -0.66 5.81 3.38
CA ALA A 232 -0.33 5.43 2.00
C ALA A 232 1.14 5.70 1.69
N VAL A 233 1.67 6.88 2.05
CA VAL A 233 3.12 7.19 1.95
C VAL A 233 3.94 6.21 2.77
N TYR A 234 3.54 5.92 4.01
CA TYR A 234 4.25 4.98 4.88
C TYR A 234 4.41 3.60 4.25
N TRP A 235 3.32 3.02 3.76
CA TRP A 235 3.36 1.70 3.13
C TRP A 235 4.11 1.70 1.80
N ALA A 236 3.96 2.76 1.01
CA ALA A 236 4.71 2.95 -0.23
C ALA A 236 6.23 3.01 0.00
N VAL A 237 6.67 3.79 0.99
CA VAL A 237 8.08 3.91 1.38
C VAL A 237 8.61 2.57 1.90
N LYS A 238 7.83 1.85 2.70
CA LYS A 238 8.18 0.50 3.15
C LYS A 238 8.34 -0.48 1.99
N GLY A 239 7.44 -0.43 1.00
CA GLY A 239 7.51 -1.23 -0.21
C GLY A 239 8.76 -0.92 -1.04
N ARG A 240 9.02 0.37 -1.29
CA ARG A 240 10.23 0.87 -1.97
C ARG A 240 11.51 0.37 -1.33
N ASP A 241 11.62 0.46 -0.01
CA ASP A 241 12.84 0.07 0.72
C ASP A 241 13.08 -1.45 0.73
N ARG A 242 12.05 -2.25 0.42
CA ARG A 242 12.09 -3.71 0.46
C ARG A 242 12.16 -4.35 -0.92
N CYS A 243 11.75 -3.63 -1.96
CA CYS A 243 11.73 -4.13 -3.32
C CYS A 243 12.99 -3.78 -4.12
N TRP A 244 13.09 -4.40 -5.28
CA TRP A 244 14.32 -4.45 -6.07
C TRP A 244 14.17 -3.64 -7.34
N ASP A 245 15.19 -2.83 -7.64
CA ASP A 245 15.39 -1.98 -8.82
C ASP A 245 14.12 -1.58 -9.62
N GLU A 246 13.71 -2.38 -10.61
CA GLU A 246 12.58 -2.04 -11.51
C GLU A 246 11.19 -2.15 -10.86
N LYS A 247 11.05 -2.97 -9.81
CA LYS A 247 9.79 -3.14 -9.08
C LYS A 247 9.49 -1.97 -8.13
N VAL A 248 10.39 -1.00 -8.02
CA VAL A 248 10.24 0.17 -7.15
C VAL A 248 9.25 1.19 -7.70
N LEU A 249 9.12 1.28 -9.04
CA LEU A 249 8.35 2.34 -9.70
C LEU A 249 6.91 2.49 -9.18
N PRO A 250 6.10 1.42 -9.03
CA PRO A 250 4.72 1.59 -8.57
C PRO A 250 4.63 2.20 -7.15
N CYS A 251 5.58 1.90 -6.27
CA CYS A 251 5.67 2.52 -4.95
C CYS A 251 6.06 4.00 -5.05
N GLU A 252 7.04 4.37 -5.88
CA GLU A 252 7.43 5.78 -6.08
C GLU A 252 6.26 6.61 -6.64
N ARG A 253 5.52 6.07 -7.60
CA ARG A 253 4.34 6.73 -8.17
C ARG A 253 3.26 6.98 -7.10
N MET A 254 3.02 6.00 -6.24
CA MET A 254 2.07 6.12 -5.14
C MET A 254 2.54 7.10 -4.06
N ILE A 255 3.83 7.17 -3.74
CA ILE A 255 4.36 8.22 -2.83
C ILE A 255 3.98 9.59 -3.37
N LEU A 256 4.31 9.89 -4.63
CA LEU A 256 4.02 11.18 -5.24
C LEU A 256 2.51 11.47 -5.30
N GLN A 257 1.69 10.46 -5.59
CA GLN A 257 0.24 10.60 -5.57
C GLN A 257 -0.28 10.92 -4.16
N ALA A 258 0.21 10.24 -3.13
CA ALA A 258 -0.26 10.42 -1.76
C ALA A 258 0.23 11.73 -1.12
N VAL A 259 1.47 12.17 -1.39
CA VAL A 259 1.95 13.47 -0.91
C VAL A 259 1.25 14.62 -1.63
N LYS A 260 0.93 14.47 -2.93
CA LYS A 260 0.07 15.41 -3.65
C LYS A 260 -1.30 15.54 -2.97
N GLU A 261 -1.93 14.43 -2.62
CA GLU A 261 -3.21 14.47 -1.88
C GLU A 261 -3.06 15.10 -0.49
N SER A 262 -1.91 14.90 0.16
CA SER A 262 -1.55 15.60 1.41
C SER A 262 -1.43 17.10 1.22
N PHE A 263 -0.95 17.59 0.08
CA PHE A 263 -0.95 19.02 -0.20
C PHE A 263 -2.36 19.60 -0.35
N VAL A 264 -3.22 18.92 -1.12
CA VAL A 264 -4.57 19.43 -1.42
C VAL A 264 -5.50 19.34 -0.19
N ARG A 265 -5.35 18.32 0.65
CA ARG A 265 -6.28 18.01 1.75
C ARG A 265 -5.60 17.28 2.91
N GLY A 266 -4.42 17.74 3.31
CA GLY A 266 -3.58 17.13 4.35
C GLY A 266 -3.59 17.80 5.71
N ARG A 267 -4.47 18.78 5.96
CA ARG A 267 -4.70 19.29 7.31
C ARG A 267 -6.11 19.02 7.75
N MET A 268 -6.25 18.32 8.86
CA MET A 268 -7.55 18.13 9.52
C MET A 268 -7.76 19.20 10.60
N ILE A 269 -8.82 20.00 10.42
CA ILE A 269 -9.28 21.01 11.38
C ILE A 269 -10.68 20.64 11.91
N HIS A 270 -10.97 21.04 13.13
CA HIS A 270 -12.32 20.93 13.69
C HIS A 270 -13.16 22.13 13.28
N GLY A 271 -14.30 21.87 12.66
CA GLY A 271 -15.34 22.85 12.41
C GLY A 271 -16.11 23.19 13.70
N THR A 272 -16.79 24.33 13.67
CA THR A 272 -17.70 24.75 14.76
C THR A 272 -18.95 23.89 14.84
N ASP A 273 -19.23 23.10 13.80
CA ASP A 273 -20.29 22.10 13.73
C ASP A 273 -19.91 20.76 14.38
N GLY A 274 -18.71 20.68 14.96
CA GLY A 274 -18.16 19.47 15.57
C GLY A 274 -17.66 18.44 14.56
N ARG A 275 -17.63 18.77 13.26
CA ARG A 275 -17.13 17.87 12.20
C ARG A 275 -15.68 18.20 11.85
N TYR A 276 -15.00 17.23 11.26
CA TYR A 276 -13.68 17.43 10.70
C TYR A 276 -13.78 18.00 9.28
N HIS A 277 -12.97 19.03 8.99
CA HIS A 277 -12.77 19.52 7.64
C HIS A 277 -11.32 19.30 7.23
N LEU A 278 -11.13 18.91 5.97
CA LEU A 278 -9.81 18.81 5.38
C LEU A 278 -9.52 20.07 4.59
N VAL A 279 -8.38 20.70 4.88
CA VAL A 279 -7.91 21.91 4.19
C VAL A 279 -6.53 21.68 3.58
N PRO A 280 -6.13 22.50 2.59
CA PRO A 280 -4.81 22.38 1.99
C PRO A 280 -3.67 22.60 2.99
N ALA A 281 -2.57 21.89 2.77
CA ALA A 281 -1.31 21.95 3.53
C ALA A 281 -0.23 22.64 2.69
N THR A 282 -0.37 23.96 2.49
CA THR A 282 0.49 24.74 1.58
C THR A 282 1.97 24.71 1.96
N GLU A 283 2.29 24.47 3.23
CA GLU A 283 3.64 24.30 3.76
C GLU A 283 4.38 23.09 3.17
N LEU A 284 3.66 22.12 2.61
CA LEU A 284 4.27 20.93 1.98
C LEU A 284 4.80 21.20 0.57
N PHE A 285 4.49 22.36 -0.01
CA PHE A 285 4.78 22.68 -1.42
C PHE A 285 6.25 22.41 -1.80
N GLU A 286 7.19 23.02 -1.08
CA GLU A 286 8.63 22.93 -1.38
C GLU A 286 9.16 21.50 -1.32
N LYS A 287 8.74 20.73 -0.32
CA LYS A 287 9.19 19.33 -0.19
C LYS A 287 8.60 18.43 -1.26
N ILE A 288 7.34 18.65 -1.64
CA ILE A 288 6.70 17.87 -2.70
C ILE A 288 7.30 18.22 -4.07
N MET A 289 7.58 19.51 -4.34
CA MET A 289 8.33 19.93 -5.54
C MET A 289 9.69 19.23 -5.59
N LYS A 290 10.44 19.25 -4.48
CA LYS A 290 11.72 18.55 -4.38
C LYS A 290 11.58 17.04 -4.63
N ALA A 291 10.54 16.40 -4.09
CA ALA A 291 10.28 14.98 -4.31
C ALA A 291 10.03 14.66 -5.80
N HIS A 292 9.24 15.50 -6.49
CA HIS A 292 9.05 15.38 -7.94
C HIS A 292 10.36 15.55 -8.71
N ASP A 293 11.16 16.56 -8.38
CA ASP A 293 12.45 16.79 -9.04
C ASP A 293 13.43 15.63 -8.82
N THR A 294 13.48 15.09 -7.60
CA THR A 294 14.31 13.91 -7.28
C THR A 294 13.83 12.69 -8.07
N ALA A 295 12.53 12.43 -8.14
CA ALA A 295 11.98 11.30 -8.89
C ALA A 295 12.26 11.43 -10.39
N GLN A 296 12.06 12.62 -10.98
CA GLN A 296 12.35 12.87 -12.40
C GLN A 296 13.84 12.72 -12.72
N LYS A 297 14.74 13.18 -11.85
CA LYS A 297 16.19 12.98 -12.01
C LYS A 297 16.60 11.52 -11.90
N LYS A 298 15.97 10.78 -10.97
CA LYS A 298 16.25 9.36 -10.74
C LYS A 298 15.73 8.48 -11.89
N TYR A 299 14.62 8.87 -12.51
CA TYR A 299 13.95 8.11 -13.56
C TYR A 299 13.70 8.96 -14.82
N PRO A 300 14.76 9.37 -15.54
CA PRO A 300 14.65 10.33 -16.64
C PRO A 300 13.86 9.81 -17.85
N LEU A 301 13.72 8.49 -18.01
CA LEU A 301 12.96 7.86 -19.10
C LEU A 301 11.46 7.70 -18.77
N GLU A 302 11.07 7.87 -17.51
CA GLU A 302 9.70 7.67 -17.04
C GLU A 302 8.88 8.95 -17.18
N THR A 303 8.14 9.08 -18.28
CA THR A 303 7.30 10.26 -18.57
C THR A 303 6.26 10.55 -17.49
N TYR A 304 5.85 9.51 -16.73
CA TYR A 304 4.94 9.65 -15.60
C TYR A 304 5.37 10.78 -14.64
N PHE A 305 6.66 10.91 -14.33
CA PHE A 305 7.12 11.89 -13.33
C PHE A 305 6.98 13.33 -13.82
N ILE A 306 7.13 13.55 -15.13
CA ILE A 306 6.88 14.86 -15.76
C ILE A 306 5.39 15.22 -15.65
N HIS A 307 4.51 14.29 -16.02
CA HIS A 307 3.06 14.52 -15.94
C HIS A 307 2.58 14.69 -14.49
N SER A 308 3.14 13.91 -13.57
CA SER A 308 2.82 13.96 -12.14
C SER A 308 3.21 15.32 -11.55
N LYS A 309 4.42 15.81 -11.85
CA LYS A 309 4.88 17.16 -11.45
C LYS A 309 4.00 18.25 -12.03
N ALA A 310 3.71 18.21 -13.32
CA ALA A 310 2.83 19.17 -13.98
C ALA A 310 1.42 19.19 -13.34
N GLY A 311 0.86 18.02 -13.05
CA GLY A 311 -0.42 17.88 -12.37
C GLY A 311 -0.40 18.46 -10.95
N PHE A 312 0.67 18.23 -10.18
CA PHE A 312 0.85 18.82 -8.86
C PHE A 312 0.94 20.35 -8.92
N MET A 313 1.74 20.90 -9.84
CA MET A 313 1.86 22.35 -10.04
C MET A 313 0.53 23.00 -10.44
N LYS A 314 -0.27 22.35 -11.29
CA LYS A 314 -1.63 22.81 -11.62
C LYS A 314 -2.51 22.92 -10.37
N ASP A 315 -2.48 21.90 -9.50
CA ASP A 315 -3.25 21.93 -8.26
C ASP A 315 -2.71 22.95 -7.26
N ALA A 316 -1.39 23.14 -7.20
CA ALA A 316 -0.76 24.19 -6.40
C ALA A 316 -1.25 25.58 -6.81
N VAL A 317 -1.22 25.90 -8.10
CA VAL A 317 -1.72 27.20 -8.60
C VAL A 317 -3.16 27.46 -8.14
N ARG A 318 -4.04 26.45 -8.23
CA ARG A 318 -5.44 26.57 -7.77
C ARG A 318 -5.52 26.77 -6.26
N VAL A 319 -4.84 25.93 -5.48
CA VAL A 319 -4.83 26.03 -4.02
C VAL A 319 -4.35 27.39 -3.54
N PHE A 320 -3.27 27.93 -4.12
CA PHE A 320 -2.77 29.26 -3.76
C PHE A 320 -3.74 30.37 -4.20
N ASN A 321 -4.36 30.26 -5.37
CA ASN A 321 -5.38 31.20 -5.83
C ASN A 321 -6.58 31.23 -4.87
N ASP A 322 -7.13 30.07 -4.52
CA ASP A 322 -8.31 29.93 -3.66
C ASP A 322 -8.03 30.39 -2.23
N ALA A 323 -6.76 30.31 -1.79
CA ALA A 323 -6.28 30.89 -0.54
C ALA A 323 -6.05 32.42 -0.59
N GLY A 324 -6.39 33.09 -1.70
CA GLY A 324 -6.18 34.53 -1.90
C GLY A 324 -4.74 34.93 -2.19
N ARG A 325 -3.82 33.98 -2.38
CA ARG A 325 -2.38 34.20 -2.63
C ARG A 325 -2.12 34.33 -4.14
N GLN A 326 -2.75 35.32 -4.77
CA GLN A 326 -2.76 35.46 -6.23
C GLN A 326 -1.37 35.70 -6.85
N SER A 327 -0.50 36.45 -6.18
CA SER A 327 0.87 36.70 -6.65
C SER A 327 1.66 35.40 -6.78
N GLU A 328 1.57 34.53 -5.77
CA GLU A 328 2.23 33.22 -5.76
C GLU A 328 1.61 32.28 -6.79
N ALA A 329 0.28 32.25 -6.90
CA ALA A 329 -0.40 31.47 -7.93
C ALA A 329 0.05 31.87 -9.35
N ARG A 330 0.18 33.17 -9.64
CA ARG A 330 0.67 33.67 -10.93
C ARG A 330 2.15 33.32 -11.18
N ALA A 331 2.99 33.45 -10.16
CA ALA A 331 4.40 33.07 -10.26
C ALA A 331 4.55 31.58 -10.57
N LEU A 332 3.81 30.72 -9.87
CA LEU A 332 3.79 29.27 -10.09
C LEU A 332 3.22 28.90 -11.46
N PHE A 333 2.21 29.62 -11.95
CA PHE A 333 1.68 29.41 -13.29
C PHE A 333 2.71 29.73 -14.37
N ASN A 334 3.45 30.84 -14.22
CA ASN A 334 4.52 31.19 -15.15
C ASN A 334 5.65 30.13 -15.13
N GLN A 335 6.01 29.65 -13.95
CA GLN A 335 6.97 28.54 -13.81
C GLN A 335 6.46 27.28 -14.51
N LEU A 336 5.21 26.88 -14.25
CA LEU A 336 4.56 25.74 -14.88
C LEU A 336 4.65 25.83 -16.41
N VAL A 337 4.26 26.98 -16.99
CA VAL A 337 4.29 27.22 -18.44
C VAL A 337 5.72 27.14 -19.01
N SER A 338 6.75 27.49 -18.23
CA SER A 338 8.14 27.39 -18.66
C SER A 338 8.72 25.98 -18.60
N GLU A 339 8.23 25.13 -17.68
CA GLU A 339 8.79 23.80 -17.41
C GLU A 339 8.06 22.66 -18.14
N ILE A 340 6.79 22.84 -18.51
CA ILE A 340 6.01 21.75 -19.12
C ILE A 340 6.06 21.75 -20.66
N PRO A 341 5.96 20.57 -21.29
CA PRO A 341 5.78 20.43 -22.73
C PRO A 341 4.63 21.27 -23.29
N GLU A 342 4.80 21.79 -24.51
CA GLU A 342 3.83 22.68 -25.19
C GLU A 342 2.40 22.10 -25.23
N SER A 343 2.28 20.77 -25.39
CA SER A 343 1.00 20.06 -25.41
C SER A 343 0.20 20.14 -24.09
N MET A 344 0.83 20.52 -22.98
CA MET A 344 0.21 20.63 -21.66
C MET A 344 -0.02 22.08 -21.21
N LYS A 345 0.45 23.06 -21.98
CA LYS A 345 0.38 24.48 -21.65
C LYS A 345 -1.04 25.02 -21.80
N GLU A 346 -1.43 25.83 -20.83
CA GLU A 346 -2.68 26.57 -20.84
C GLU A 346 -2.43 27.97 -21.38
N ARG A 347 -3.37 28.53 -22.15
CA ARG A 347 -3.14 29.77 -22.91
C ARG A 347 -2.88 31.00 -22.02
N ASN A 348 -3.56 31.10 -20.88
CA ASN A 348 -3.34 32.18 -19.91
C ASN A 348 -3.88 31.79 -18.53
N PHE A 349 -3.43 32.53 -17.51
CA PHE A 349 -3.79 32.31 -16.11
C PHE A 349 -5.31 32.34 -15.90
N GLU A 350 -6.00 33.39 -16.35
CA GLU A 350 -7.44 33.57 -16.11
C GLU A 350 -8.28 32.42 -16.68
N VAL A 351 -7.93 31.93 -17.87
CA VAL A 351 -8.58 30.76 -18.47
C VAL A 351 -8.33 29.53 -17.60
N PHE A 352 -7.10 29.31 -17.14
CA PHE A 352 -6.74 28.15 -16.32
C PHE A 352 -7.51 28.07 -15.00
N ILE A 353 -7.73 29.20 -14.32
CA ILE A 353 -8.46 29.21 -13.04
C ILE A 353 -9.96 28.98 -13.28
N ASN A 354 -10.50 29.53 -14.37
CA ASN A 354 -11.92 29.47 -14.69
C ASN A 354 -12.38 28.14 -15.30
N THR A 355 -11.50 27.39 -15.97
CA THR A 355 -11.84 26.06 -16.53
C THR A 355 -11.83 24.93 -15.51
N GLY A 356 -11.33 25.15 -14.29
CA GLY A 356 -11.20 24.13 -13.25
C GLY A 356 -12.42 23.89 -12.34
N GLY A 357 -13.56 24.55 -12.62
CA GLY A 357 -14.77 24.53 -11.78
C GLY A 357 -15.93 23.65 -12.26
N LYS A 358 -15.70 22.67 -13.15
CA LYS A 358 -16.73 21.71 -13.59
C LYS A 358 -16.35 20.28 -13.25
#